data_AF-A0A359LS57-F1
#
_entry.id   AF-A0A359LS57-F1
#
_cell.length_a   1.000
_cell.length_b   1.000
_cell.length_c   1.000
_cell.angle_alpha   90.00
_cell.angle_beta   90.00
_cell.angle_gamma   90.00
#
_symmetry.space_group_name_H-M   'P 1'
#
loop_
_entity.id
_entity.type
_entity.pdbx_description
1 polymer ?
#
loop_
_entity_poly.entity_id
_entity_poly.type
_entity_poly.pdbx_seq_one_letter_code
_entity_poly.pdbx_strand_id
1 'polypeptide(L)'
;MTALSRRSWFAWLAAALLLRPVRLAASLSHQARRRRYRADAVITFLGIPIYSREDVGGGYAVFEETKVEGGRRLSIEFAGGSRPERARGLNRLGFIRETVWERGGRLEEARYFGFMTSSPEQDFDQAKKALAAQQGSLPYSAVDGLAAQGRMVSAKARLLFPPTYSFARHRELIGEVERIFPENRQAPVETETGSGTFLYALSQAMAAPLSRFACDYAWNGKLYELRVEKNREKSGQWRLKGRVAERGAKGGAAFRLWYDDGPGPVLPSKIEFDARSFLKLSFVAAGEEAA
;
A
#
# COMPACT_ATOMS: atom_id res chain seq x y z
N MET A 1 -77.52 18.00 -11.68
CA MET A 1 -76.61 17.95 -12.85
C MET A 1 -76.02 19.33 -13.03
N THR A 2 -74.75 19.52 -12.67
CA THR A 2 -73.78 20.49 -13.23
C THR A 2 -72.48 20.37 -12.43
N ALA A 3 -71.37 20.31 -13.16
CA ALA A 3 -70.03 19.94 -12.71
C ALA A 3 -69.38 20.99 -11.79
N LEU A 4 -68.52 20.53 -10.87
CA LEU A 4 -67.59 21.37 -10.10
C LEU A 4 -66.15 21.01 -10.43
N SER A 5 -65.45 22.10 -10.77
CA SER A 5 -64.12 22.24 -11.35
C SER A 5 -62.98 21.66 -10.52
N ARG A 6 -62.04 21.02 -11.21
CA ARG A 6 -60.70 20.68 -10.72
C ARG A 6 -59.90 21.94 -10.47
N ARG A 7 -59.74 22.37 -9.22
CA ARG A 7 -58.51 23.04 -8.76
C ARG A 7 -58.47 23.19 -7.24
N SER A 8 -57.39 22.61 -6.70
CA SER A 8 -56.65 23.04 -5.51
C SER A 8 -57.21 22.59 -4.15
N TRP A 9 -56.77 21.49 -3.53
CA TRP A 9 -55.42 21.03 -3.13
C TRP A 9 -54.75 21.77 -1.95
N PHE A 10 -55.36 22.77 -1.31
CA PHE A 10 -54.65 23.57 -0.28
C PHE A 10 -54.97 23.28 1.20
N ALA A 11 -55.73 22.23 1.53
CA ALA A 11 -56.09 21.92 2.92
C ALA A 11 -55.12 20.96 3.67
N TRP A 12 -54.03 20.49 3.04
CA TRP A 12 -53.05 19.58 3.69
C TRP A 12 -51.70 20.24 3.99
N LEU A 13 -51.61 21.57 3.90
CA LEU A 13 -50.36 22.33 4.03
C LEU A 13 -49.99 22.73 5.48
N ALA A 14 -50.80 22.40 6.49
CA ALA A 14 -50.56 22.83 7.86
C ALA A 14 -50.02 21.74 8.82
N ALA A 15 -50.04 20.46 8.45
CA ALA A 15 -49.58 19.36 9.31
C ALA A 15 -48.24 18.73 8.89
N ALA A 16 -47.69 19.10 7.73
CA ALA A 16 -46.38 18.63 7.26
C ALA A 16 -45.20 19.53 7.69
N LEU A 17 -45.47 20.62 8.43
CA LEU A 17 -44.47 21.64 8.79
C LEU A 17 -43.80 21.43 10.17
N LEU A 18 -44.04 20.31 10.86
CA LEU A 18 -43.39 20.02 12.15
C LEU A 18 -42.59 18.72 12.22
N LEU A 19 -42.53 17.93 11.15
CA LEU A 19 -41.48 16.92 10.99
C LEU A 19 -40.38 17.52 10.13
N ARG A 20 -39.57 18.39 10.72
CA ARG A 20 -38.23 18.63 10.18
C ARG A 20 -37.57 17.26 10.10
N PRO A 21 -37.16 16.76 8.91
CA PRO A 21 -36.23 15.67 8.92
C PRO A 21 -35.00 16.21 9.64
N VAL A 22 -34.71 15.66 10.82
CA VAL A 22 -33.35 15.66 11.34
C VAL A 22 -32.59 14.87 10.29
N ARG A 23 -32.15 15.56 9.23
CA ARG A 23 -31.01 15.13 8.45
C ARG A 23 -29.86 15.26 9.43
N LEU A 24 -29.65 14.21 10.23
CA LEU A 24 -28.32 13.83 10.64
C LEU A 24 -27.57 13.63 9.33
N ALA A 25 -27.06 14.72 8.77
CA ALA A 25 -25.96 14.65 7.84
C ALA A 25 -24.89 13.94 8.66
N ALA A 26 -24.77 12.62 8.49
CA ALA A 26 -23.66 11.87 9.03
C ALA A 26 -22.43 12.63 8.55
N SER A 27 -21.73 13.29 9.47
CA SER A 27 -20.56 14.06 9.10
C SER A 27 -19.56 13.06 8.57
N LEU A 28 -19.40 13.01 7.24
CA LEU A 28 -18.36 12.23 6.60
C LEU A 28 -17.04 12.87 7.02
N SER A 29 -16.44 12.36 8.10
CA SER A 29 -15.10 12.78 8.47
C SER A 29 -14.14 12.10 7.51
N HIS A 30 -13.42 12.92 6.75
CA HIS A 30 -12.34 12.49 5.89
C HIS A 30 -11.01 12.92 6.52
N GLN A 31 -10.07 11.98 6.65
CA GLN A 31 -8.72 12.25 7.12
C GLN A 31 -7.75 11.68 6.10
N ALA A 32 -6.77 12.49 5.68
CA ALA A 32 -5.79 12.09 4.71
C ALA A 32 -4.39 12.53 5.14
N ARG A 33 -3.42 11.63 5.00
CA ARG A 33 -2.01 11.87 5.27
C ARG A 33 -1.18 11.46 4.08
N ARG A 34 -0.20 12.29 3.74
CA ARG A 34 0.79 11.98 2.72
C ARG A 34 2.18 12.25 3.25
N ARG A 35 3.09 11.33 2.96
CA ARG A 35 4.51 11.49 3.30
C ARG A 35 5.36 11.18 2.09
N ARG A 36 6.34 12.04 1.83
CA ARG A 36 7.37 11.81 0.82
C ARG A 36 8.62 11.27 1.49
N TYR A 37 9.32 10.39 0.79
CA TYR A 37 10.54 9.78 1.26
C TYR A 37 11.69 10.02 0.29
N ARG A 38 12.87 10.20 0.86
CA ARG A 38 14.15 10.01 0.20
C ARG A 38 14.57 8.56 0.36
N ALA A 39 15.04 7.91 -0.70
CA ALA A 39 15.55 6.55 -0.63
C ALA A 39 17.09 6.55 -0.54
N ASP A 40 17.61 5.87 0.47
CA ASP A 40 19.05 5.66 0.70
C ASP A 40 19.37 4.16 0.55
N ALA A 41 20.57 3.83 0.07
CA ALA A 41 21.01 2.46 -0.14
C ALA A 41 22.33 2.15 0.56
N VAL A 42 22.42 0.94 1.10
CA VAL A 42 23.64 0.38 1.69
C VAL A 42 23.91 -0.98 1.05
N ILE A 43 25.10 -1.14 0.49
CA ILE A 43 25.60 -2.43 -0.02
C ILE A 43 26.41 -3.08 1.09
N THR A 44 26.13 -4.35 1.36
CA THR A 44 26.81 -5.14 2.38
C THR A 44 27.52 -6.35 1.77
N PHE A 45 28.68 -6.68 2.31
CA PHE A 45 29.39 -7.94 2.03
C PHE A 45 29.55 -8.71 3.35
N LEU A 46 29.04 -9.94 3.40
CA LEU A 46 29.00 -10.76 4.62
C LEU A 46 28.36 -10.03 5.83
N GLY A 47 27.33 -9.23 5.57
CA GLY A 47 26.63 -8.44 6.58
C GLY A 47 27.29 -7.12 6.99
N ILE A 48 28.52 -6.87 6.54
CA ILE A 48 29.28 -5.64 6.82
C ILE A 48 28.98 -4.60 5.72
N PRO A 49 28.55 -3.37 6.06
CA PRO A 49 28.42 -2.28 5.09
C PRO A 49 29.75 -1.96 4.42
N ILE A 50 29.81 -2.06 3.08
CA ILE A 50 31.01 -1.71 2.28
C ILE A 50 30.81 -0.44 1.45
N TYR A 51 29.56 -0.06 1.21
CA TYR A 51 29.22 1.14 0.48
C TYR A 51 27.86 1.67 0.93
N SER A 52 27.73 2.99 1.03
CA SER A 52 26.45 3.65 1.28
C SER A 52 26.30 4.86 0.38
N ARG A 53 25.07 5.15 -0.02
CA ARG A 53 24.73 6.34 -0.79
C ARG A 53 23.35 6.84 -0.40
N GLU A 54 23.28 8.11 -0.07
CA GLU A 54 22.02 8.80 0.17
C GLU A 54 21.36 9.27 -1.12
N ASP A 55 20.03 9.40 -1.07
CA ASP A 55 19.21 9.98 -2.13
C ASP A 55 19.43 9.26 -3.47
N VAL A 56 19.45 7.93 -3.46
CA VAL A 56 19.51 7.08 -4.66
C VAL A 56 18.15 6.95 -5.34
N GLY A 57 17.10 7.50 -4.74
CA GLY A 57 15.73 7.37 -5.19
C GLY A 57 14.75 8.15 -4.31
N GLY A 58 13.47 7.83 -4.46
CA GLY A 58 12.43 8.41 -3.64
C GLY A 58 11.25 7.46 -3.44
N GLY A 59 10.30 7.91 -2.64
CA GLY A 59 9.05 7.20 -2.41
C GLY A 59 7.97 8.13 -1.89
N TYR A 60 6.77 7.59 -1.76
CA TYR A 60 5.69 8.23 -1.01
C TYR A 60 4.80 7.18 -0.36
N ALA A 61 4.09 7.60 0.69
CA ALA A 61 2.96 6.88 1.24
C ALA A 61 1.76 7.81 1.33
N VAL A 62 0.57 7.28 1.08
CA VAL A 62 -0.71 7.95 1.29
C VAL A 62 -1.56 7.05 2.17
N PHE A 63 -2.25 7.65 3.14
CA PHE A 63 -3.27 6.97 3.92
C PHE A 63 -4.46 7.89 4.10
N GLU A 64 -5.58 7.49 3.48
CA GLU A 64 -6.87 8.15 3.57
C GLU A 64 -7.85 7.27 4.35
N GLU A 65 -8.58 7.88 5.27
CA GLU A 65 -9.71 7.29 5.97
C GLU A 65 -10.95 8.16 5.73
N THR A 66 -12.02 7.54 5.24
CA THR A 66 -13.34 8.18 5.10
C THR A 66 -14.35 7.41 5.93
N LYS A 67 -14.94 8.05 6.93
CA LYS A 67 -16.09 7.45 7.64
C LYS A 67 -17.31 7.47 6.75
N VAL A 68 -17.99 6.33 6.66
CA VAL A 68 -19.23 6.14 5.91
C VAL A 68 -20.31 5.62 6.86
N GLU A 69 -21.57 5.61 6.45
CA GLU A 69 -22.64 5.08 7.29
C GLU A 69 -22.37 3.61 7.64
N GLY A 70 -22.33 3.30 8.94
CA GLY A 70 -22.09 1.94 9.45
C GLY A 70 -20.64 1.44 9.35
N GLY A 71 -19.69 2.24 8.86
CA GLY A 71 -18.34 1.76 8.58
C GLY A 71 -17.30 2.82 8.22
N ARG A 72 -16.19 2.38 7.64
CA ARG A 72 -15.17 3.27 7.08
C ARG A 72 -14.55 2.67 5.82
N ARG A 73 -14.07 3.56 4.96
CA ARG A 73 -13.27 3.24 3.79
C ARG A 73 -11.84 3.71 4.01
N LEU A 74 -10.88 2.82 3.82
CA LEU A 74 -9.45 3.13 3.86
C LEU A 74 -8.88 3.08 2.44
N SER A 75 -7.98 4.00 2.11
CA SER A 75 -7.12 3.92 0.93
C SER A 75 -5.67 4.07 1.38
N ILE A 76 -4.86 3.05 1.15
CA ILE A 76 -3.45 3.01 1.58
C ILE A 76 -2.59 2.79 0.35
N GLU A 77 -1.63 3.68 0.11
CA GLU A 77 -0.69 3.58 -1.01
C GLU A 77 0.75 3.67 -0.54
N PHE A 78 1.62 2.95 -1.23
CA PHE A 78 3.06 3.12 -1.14
C PHE A 78 3.70 2.98 -2.51
N ALA A 79 4.60 3.89 -2.84
CA ALA A 79 5.47 3.77 -4.00
C ALA A 79 6.92 4.05 -3.60
N GLY A 80 7.85 3.36 -4.24
CA GLY A 80 9.27 3.61 -4.08
C GLY A 80 10.03 3.24 -5.34
N GLY A 81 11.08 3.98 -5.65
CA GLY A 81 11.91 3.66 -6.80
C GLY A 81 13.22 4.42 -6.82
N SER A 82 14.13 3.93 -7.65
CA SER A 82 15.44 4.54 -7.84
C SER A 82 15.41 5.68 -8.86
N ARG A 83 16.42 6.54 -8.72
CA ARG A 83 16.83 7.56 -9.68
C ARG A 83 18.08 7.03 -10.39
N PRO A 84 17.99 6.47 -11.61
CA PRO A 84 19.10 5.76 -12.26
C PRO A 84 20.40 6.56 -12.31
N GLU A 85 20.31 7.87 -12.55
CA GLU A 85 21.43 8.82 -12.54
C GLU A 85 22.15 8.91 -11.18
N ARG A 86 21.45 8.59 -10.09
CA ARG A 86 21.98 8.53 -8.72
C ARG A 86 22.21 7.10 -8.23
N ALA A 87 21.64 6.10 -8.90
CA ALA A 87 21.69 4.69 -8.53
C ALA A 87 22.59 3.85 -9.45
N ARG A 88 23.60 4.47 -10.08
CA ARG A 88 24.57 3.80 -10.98
C ARG A 88 23.89 3.08 -12.17
N GLY A 89 22.79 3.63 -12.67
CA GLY A 89 21.98 3.05 -13.75
C GLY A 89 20.88 2.11 -13.27
N LEU A 90 20.86 1.72 -11.99
CA LEU A 90 19.80 0.85 -11.46
C LEU A 90 18.44 1.55 -11.56
N ASN A 91 17.52 0.95 -12.30
CA ASN A 91 16.14 1.40 -12.41
C ASN A 91 15.19 0.34 -11.83
N ARG A 92 14.73 0.56 -10.61
CA ARG A 92 13.78 -0.28 -9.89
C ARG A 92 12.65 0.59 -9.38
N LEU A 93 11.43 0.11 -9.53
CA LEU A 93 10.23 0.80 -9.08
C LEU A 93 9.24 -0.21 -8.54
N GLY A 94 8.58 0.14 -7.45
CA GLY A 94 7.48 -0.61 -6.86
C GLY A 94 6.34 0.32 -6.49
N PHE A 95 5.12 -0.17 -6.65
CA PHE A 95 3.88 0.50 -6.28
C PHE A 95 2.90 -0.53 -5.72
N ILE A 96 2.16 -0.14 -4.69
CA ILE A 96 1.06 -0.89 -4.12
C ILE A 96 -0.01 0.09 -3.63
N ARG A 97 -1.27 -0.23 -3.90
CA ARG A 97 -2.45 0.44 -3.38
C ARG A 97 -3.44 -0.59 -2.87
N GLU A 98 -4.03 -0.31 -1.73
CA GLU A 98 -5.13 -1.07 -1.16
C GLU A 98 -6.31 -0.15 -0.87
N THR A 99 -7.52 -0.58 -1.22
CA THR A 99 -8.76 0.06 -0.79
C THR A 99 -9.56 -0.93 0.03
N VAL A 100 -9.90 -0.54 1.25
CA VAL A 100 -10.52 -1.41 2.24
C VAL A 100 -11.86 -0.83 2.67
N TRP A 101 -12.87 -1.67 2.76
CA TRP A 101 -14.15 -1.38 3.38
C TRP A 101 -14.28 -2.17 4.67
N GLU A 102 -14.52 -1.45 5.76
CA GLU A 102 -14.84 -2.02 7.06
C GLU A 102 -16.26 -1.65 7.46
N ARG A 103 -16.97 -2.61 8.08
CA ARG A 103 -18.27 -2.41 8.69
C ARG A 103 -18.28 -2.98 10.10
N GLY A 104 -18.71 -2.19 11.08
CA GLY A 104 -18.67 -2.60 12.49
C GLY A 104 -17.28 -3.03 12.99
N GLY A 105 -16.21 -2.44 12.45
CA GLY A 105 -14.82 -2.77 12.80
C GLY A 105 -14.31 -4.10 12.23
N ARG A 106 -15.02 -4.69 11.26
CA ARG A 106 -14.61 -5.91 10.56
C ARG A 106 -14.37 -5.62 9.09
N LEU A 107 -13.39 -6.31 8.52
CA LEU A 107 -13.13 -6.31 7.09
C LEU A 107 -14.34 -6.88 6.34
N GLU A 108 -14.93 -6.08 5.46
CA GLU A 108 -15.99 -6.51 4.53
C GLU A 108 -15.36 -6.85 3.16
N GLU A 109 -14.53 -5.94 2.66
CA GLU A 109 -13.84 -6.07 1.37
C GLU A 109 -12.47 -5.37 1.41
N ALA A 110 -11.47 -5.94 0.76
CA ALA A 110 -10.21 -5.26 0.44
C ALA A 110 -9.81 -5.55 -1.00
N ARG A 111 -9.62 -4.50 -1.81
CA ARG A 111 -9.03 -4.60 -3.15
C ARG A 111 -7.60 -4.10 -3.10
N TYR A 112 -6.70 -4.78 -3.81
CA TYR A 112 -5.33 -4.34 -3.95
C TYR A 112 -4.88 -4.38 -5.40
N PHE A 113 -4.01 -3.43 -5.74
CA PHE A 113 -3.30 -3.42 -7.01
C PHE A 113 -1.85 -3.03 -6.75
N GLY A 114 -0.92 -3.67 -7.44
CA GLY A 114 0.48 -3.32 -7.29
C GLY A 114 1.34 -3.88 -8.41
N PHE A 115 2.52 -3.31 -8.55
CA PHE A 115 3.52 -3.83 -9.45
C PHE A 115 4.91 -3.50 -8.94
N MET A 116 5.89 -4.27 -9.40
CA MET A 116 7.30 -3.97 -9.13
C MET A 116 8.19 -4.47 -10.26
N THR A 117 9.34 -3.82 -10.44
CA THR A 117 10.37 -4.30 -11.36
C THR A 117 10.83 -5.69 -10.93
N SER A 118 10.78 -6.65 -11.84
CA SER A 118 11.25 -8.02 -11.62
C SER A 118 12.78 -8.05 -11.64
N SER A 119 13.38 -8.64 -10.63
CA SER A 119 14.83 -8.69 -10.42
C SER A 119 15.25 -10.15 -10.32
N PRO A 120 15.80 -10.77 -11.39
CA PRO A 120 16.21 -12.16 -11.36
C PRO A 120 17.44 -12.41 -10.48
N GLU A 121 18.16 -11.35 -10.09
CA GLU A 121 19.45 -11.42 -9.43
C GLU A 121 19.30 -11.84 -7.96
N GLN A 122 20.00 -12.90 -7.59
CA GLN A 122 19.99 -13.46 -6.23
C GLN A 122 21.20 -13.02 -5.41
N ASP A 123 22.30 -12.68 -6.08
CA ASP A 123 23.58 -12.31 -5.46
C ASP A 123 24.19 -11.05 -6.10
N PHE A 124 25.29 -10.58 -5.50
CA PHE A 124 25.98 -9.35 -5.91
C PHE A 124 26.59 -9.45 -7.32
N ASP A 125 27.12 -10.62 -7.70
CA ASP A 125 27.75 -10.81 -9.00
C ASP A 125 26.71 -10.82 -10.13
N GLN A 126 25.56 -11.47 -9.89
CA GLN A 126 24.40 -11.40 -10.78
C GLN A 126 23.90 -9.96 -10.91
N ALA A 127 23.83 -9.21 -9.81
CA ALA A 127 23.44 -7.80 -9.83
C ALA A 127 24.39 -6.94 -10.68
N LYS A 128 25.71 -7.15 -10.55
CA LYS A 128 26.72 -6.44 -11.36
C LYS A 128 26.60 -6.78 -12.85
N LYS A 129 26.40 -8.06 -13.19
CA LYS A 129 26.23 -8.51 -14.58
C LYS A 129 24.94 -7.97 -15.19
N ALA A 130 23.84 -8.01 -14.45
CA ALA A 130 22.55 -7.53 -14.94
C ALA A 130 22.57 -6.01 -15.19
N LEU A 131 23.26 -5.26 -14.34
CA LEU A 131 23.46 -3.82 -14.55
C LEU A 131 24.24 -3.53 -15.85
N ALA A 132 25.27 -4.32 -16.15
CA ALA A 132 26.03 -4.18 -17.38
C ALA A 132 25.25 -4.63 -18.64
N ALA A 133 24.27 -5.54 -18.48
CA ALA A 133 23.50 -6.11 -19.56
C ALA A 133 22.18 -5.38 -19.88
N GLN A 134 21.81 -4.33 -19.13
CA GLN A 134 20.56 -3.60 -19.35
C GLN A 134 20.53 -2.90 -20.73
N GLN A 135 19.94 -3.57 -21.73
CA GLN A 135 19.53 -3.00 -23.01
C GLN A 135 18.08 -3.40 -23.32
N GLY A 136 17.28 -2.47 -23.83
CA GLY A 136 15.90 -2.74 -24.27
C GLY A 136 14.84 -2.34 -23.24
N SER A 137 14.30 -3.32 -22.50
CA SER A 137 13.11 -3.17 -21.65
C SER A 137 13.33 -3.75 -20.25
N LEU A 138 12.63 -3.19 -19.26
CA LEU A 138 12.61 -3.68 -17.88
C LEU A 138 11.39 -4.57 -17.64
N PRO A 139 11.58 -5.77 -17.05
CA PRO A 139 10.46 -6.62 -16.68
C PRO A 139 9.79 -6.12 -15.41
N TYR A 140 8.47 -6.18 -15.39
CA TYR A 140 7.62 -5.88 -14.25
C TYR A 140 6.71 -7.07 -13.94
N SER A 141 6.44 -7.29 -12.67
CA SER A 141 5.37 -8.16 -12.21
C SER A 141 4.27 -7.28 -11.64
N ALA A 142 3.05 -7.42 -12.16
CA ALA A 142 1.86 -6.72 -11.70
C ALA A 142 0.87 -7.72 -11.10
N VAL A 143 0.07 -7.24 -10.15
CA VAL A 143 -0.94 -8.02 -9.45
C VAL A 143 -2.17 -7.16 -9.17
N ASP A 144 -3.33 -7.79 -9.31
CA ASP A 144 -4.62 -7.27 -8.89
C ASP A 144 -5.29 -8.34 -8.03
N GLY A 145 -6.04 -7.93 -7.01
CA GLY A 145 -6.79 -8.89 -6.22
C GLY A 145 -7.87 -8.27 -5.37
N LEU A 146 -8.82 -9.13 -5.02
CA LEU A 146 -9.99 -8.83 -4.23
C LEU A 146 -10.10 -9.85 -3.10
N ALA A 147 -10.15 -9.36 -1.87
CA ALA A 147 -10.38 -10.13 -0.67
C ALA A 147 -11.77 -9.79 -0.11
N ALA A 148 -12.69 -10.75 -0.14
CA ALA A 148 -14.06 -10.61 0.37
C ALA A 148 -14.58 -11.96 0.87
N GLN A 149 -15.45 -11.95 1.88
CA GLN A 149 -16.10 -13.18 2.37
C GLN A 149 -15.12 -14.32 2.74
N GLY A 150 -13.96 -13.96 3.29
CA GLY A 150 -12.91 -14.92 3.69
C GLY A 150 -12.08 -15.50 2.54
N ARG A 151 -12.35 -15.11 1.28
CA ARG A 151 -11.64 -15.57 0.10
C ARG A 151 -10.92 -14.43 -0.61
N MET A 152 -9.81 -14.76 -1.25
CA MET A 152 -9.03 -13.85 -2.08
C MET A 152 -8.94 -14.40 -3.49
N VAL A 153 -9.34 -13.58 -4.47
CA VAL A 153 -9.14 -13.83 -5.89
C VAL A 153 -8.05 -12.88 -6.38
N SER A 154 -7.01 -13.40 -7.03
CA SER A 154 -5.91 -12.59 -7.53
C SER A 154 -5.45 -13.01 -8.92
N ALA A 155 -5.17 -12.03 -9.75
CA ALA A 155 -4.57 -12.22 -11.08
C ALA A 155 -3.19 -11.54 -11.14
N LYS A 156 -2.32 -12.05 -12.03
CA LYS A 156 -0.96 -11.54 -12.20
C LYS A 156 -0.67 -11.28 -13.66
N ALA A 157 0.20 -10.32 -13.95
CA ALA A 157 0.73 -10.10 -15.29
C ALA A 157 2.26 -9.94 -15.22
N ARG A 158 2.94 -10.37 -16.29
CA ARG A 158 4.34 -10.03 -16.55
C ARG A 158 4.36 -9.02 -17.69
N LEU A 159 4.95 -7.86 -17.44
CA LEU A 159 4.92 -6.73 -18.35
C LEU A 159 6.35 -6.30 -18.68
N LEU A 160 6.53 -5.66 -19.83
CA LEU A 160 7.81 -5.10 -20.27
C LEU A 160 7.60 -3.62 -20.55
N PHE A 161 8.42 -2.77 -19.93
CA PHE A 161 8.38 -1.33 -20.13
C PHE A 161 9.75 -0.77 -20.49
N PRO A 162 9.82 0.32 -21.28
CA PRO A 162 11.09 0.99 -21.54
C PRO A 162 11.77 1.48 -20.25
N PRO A 163 13.13 1.48 -20.18
CA PRO A 163 13.89 1.93 -19.02
C PRO A 163 13.77 3.44 -18.77
N THR A 164 13.09 4.18 -19.65
CA THR A 164 12.74 5.60 -19.44
C THR A 164 11.75 5.80 -18.31
N TYR A 165 10.99 4.76 -17.92
CA TYR A 165 10.16 4.82 -16.72
C TYR A 165 11.02 4.64 -15.48
N SER A 166 11.41 5.75 -14.87
CA SER A 166 12.07 5.81 -13.56
C SER A 166 11.11 6.29 -12.48
N PHE A 167 11.57 6.43 -11.23
CA PHE A 167 10.75 7.02 -10.17
C PHE A 167 10.26 8.44 -10.51
N ALA A 168 10.97 9.19 -11.37
CA ALA A 168 10.50 10.50 -11.82
C ALA A 168 9.19 10.43 -12.63
N ARG A 169 8.95 9.32 -13.35
CA ARG A 169 7.78 9.09 -14.21
C ARG A 169 6.84 8.01 -13.64
N HIS A 170 6.87 7.78 -12.33
CA HIS A 170 6.11 6.72 -11.70
C HIS A 170 4.59 6.82 -11.94
N ARG A 171 4.03 8.05 -11.97
CA ARG A 171 2.59 8.26 -12.21
C ARG A 171 2.14 7.80 -13.58
N GLU A 172 2.94 8.10 -14.61
CA GLU A 172 2.69 7.65 -15.97
C GLU A 172 2.78 6.12 -16.05
N LEU A 173 3.79 5.52 -15.41
CA LEU A 173 3.92 4.07 -15.36
C LEU A 173 2.72 3.41 -14.65
N ILE A 174 2.22 3.97 -13.54
CA ILE A 174 1.04 3.43 -12.84
C ILE A 174 -0.15 3.38 -13.81
N GLY A 175 -0.46 4.48 -14.49
CA GLY A 175 -1.56 4.55 -15.44
C GLY A 175 -1.40 3.56 -16.62
N GLU A 176 -0.18 3.42 -17.14
CA GLU A 176 0.09 2.45 -18.21
C GLU A 176 -0.05 1.00 -17.75
N VAL A 177 0.44 0.64 -16.55
CA VAL A 177 0.26 -0.70 -15.99
C VAL A 177 -1.23 -0.99 -15.79
N GLU A 178 -1.99 -0.06 -15.20
CA GLU A 178 -3.44 -0.21 -15.01
C GLU A 178 -4.17 -0.40 -16.35
N ARG A 179 -3.76 0.34 -17.38
CA ARG A 179 -4.35 0.26 -18.72
C ARG A 179 -4.13 -1.10 -19.38
N ILE A 180 -2.92 -1.64 -19.34
CA ILE A 180 -2.57 -2.88 -20.06
C ILE A 180 -2.80 -4.15 -19.25
N PHE A 181 -2.92 -4.05 -17.92
CA PHE A 181 -3.05 -5.22 -17.05
C PHE A 181 -4.22 -6.14 -17.42
N PRO A 182 -5.46 -5.66 -17.70
CA PRO A 182 -6.60 -6.54 -17.98
C PRO A 182 -6.39 -7.49 -19.17
N GLU A 183 -5.65 -7.04 -20.19
CA GLU A 183 -5.35 -7.81 -21.41
C GLU A 183 -4.17 -8.79 -21.21
N ASN A 184 -3.28 -8.50 -20.26
CA ASN A 184 -2.05 -9.25 -20.02
C ASN A 184 -2.11 -10.14 -18.78
N ARG A 185 -3.24 -10.12 -18.04
CA ARG A 185 -3.39 -10.89 -16.81
C ARG A 185 -3.59 -12.37 -17.09
N GLN A 186 -2.94 -13.19 -16.28
CA GLN A 186 -3.15 -14.62 -16.23
C GLN A 186 -4.48 -14.95 -15.56
N ALA A 187 -4.91 -16.21 -15.68
CA ALA A 187 -6.09 -16.71 -15.01
C ALA A 187 -6.02 -16.42 -13.49
N PRO A 188 -7.12 -15.93 -12.88
CA PRO A 188 -7.15 -15.68 -11.45
C PRO A 188 -6.93 -16.96 -10.64
N VAL A 189 -6.25 -16.81 -9.50
CA VAL A 189 -6.09 -17.84 -8.48
C VAL A 189 -6.89 -17.46 -7.26
N GLU A 190 -7.56 -18.45 -6.68
CA GLU A 190 -8.33 -18.29 -5.45
C GLU A 190 -7.59 -18.89 -4.25
N THR A 191 -7.64 -18.21 -3.11
CA THR A 191 -7.04 -18.67 -1.86
C THR A 191 -7.80 -18.09 -0.66
N GLU A 192 -7.42 -18.48 0.55
CA GLU A 192 -7.96 -17.90 1.78
C GLU A 192 -7.36 -16.51 2.05
N THR A 193 -8.14 -15.61 2.63
CA THR A 193 -7.71 -14.22 2.87
C THR A 193 -6.88 -14.03 4.15
N GLY A 194 -7.13 -14.84 5.19
CA GLY A 194 -6.68 -14.51 6.54
C GLY A 194 -7.35 -13.23 7.05
N SER A 195 -6.56 -12.27 7.55
CA SER A 195 -7.03 -10.99 8.12
C SER A 195 -7.18 -9.85 7.10
N GLY A 196 -6.92 -10.09 5.82
CA GLY A 196 -7.08 -9.10 4.75
C GLY A 196 -5.89 -9.03 3.80
N THR A 197 -5.50 -7.83 3.43
CA THR A 197 -4.38 -7.52 2.51
C THR A 197 -3.17 -6.97 3.28
N PHE A 198 -2.05 -6.78 2.60
CA PHE A 198 -0.76 -6.51 3.25
C PHE A 198 -0.70 -5.16 3.96
N LEU A 199 -1.00 -4.05 3.26
CA LEU A 199 -0.94 -2.71 3.85
C LEU A 199 -1.98 -2.54 4.95
N TYR A 200 -3.16 -3.15 4.77
CA TYR A 200 -4.19 -3.21 5.80
C TYR A 200 -3.72 -3.96 7.05
N ALA A 201 -3.16 -5.17 6.90
CA ALA A 201 -2.59 -5.92 8.02
C ALA A 201 -1.50 -5.11 8.75
N LEU A 202 -0.66 -4.40 7.99
CA LEU A 202 0.38 -3.55 8.54
C LEU A 202 -0.18 -2.32 9.28
N SER A 203 -1.22 -1.67 8.76
CA SER A 203 -1.86 -0.53 9.43
C SER A 203 -2.52 -0.97 10.74
N GLN A 204 -3.16 -2.14 10.76
CA GLN A 204 -3.72 -2.72 11.99
C GLN A 204 -2.61 -3.04 13.00
N ALA A 205 -1.48 -3.58 12.54
CA ALA A 205 -0.33 -3.88 13.38
C ALA A 205 0.29 -2.61 14.01
N MET A 206 0.35 -1.51 13.26
CA MET A 206 0.82 -0.21 13.75
C MET A 206 -0.14 0.37 14.79
N ALA A 207 -1.45 0.33 14.52
CA ALA A 207 -2.50 0.88 15.38
C ALA A 207 -2.79 0.05 16.65
N ALA A 208 -2.51 -1.25 16.65
CA ALA A 208 -2.78 -2.12 17.79
C ALA A 208 -2.06 -1.61 19.07
N PRO A 209 -2.64 -1.70 20.27
CA PRO A 209 -1.93 -1.30 21.49
C PRO A 209 -0.86 -2.32 21.93
N LEU A 210 -0.88 -3.53 21.36
CA LEU A 210 -0.03 -4.64 21.77
C LEU A 210 1.42 -4.47 21.31
N SER A 211 2.38 -4.83 22.15
CA SER A 211 3.81 -4.84 21.81
C SER A 211 4.17 -5.93 20.80
N ARG A 212 3.35 -6.98 20.68
CA ARG A 212 3.48 -8.03 19.67
C ARG A 212 2.16 -8.22 18.95
N PHE A 213 2.23 -8.43 17.65
CA PHE A 213 1.06 -8.67 16.82
C PHE A 213 1.43 -9.64 15.69
N ALA A 214 0.55 -10.59 15.42
CA ALA A 214 0.70 -11.54 14.33
C ALA A 214 -0.65 -11.75 13.65
N CYS A 215 -0.65 -11.81 12.33
CA CYS A 215 -1.83 -12.12 11.55
C CYS A 215 -1.44 -12.73 10.20
N ASP A 216 -2.35 -13.51 9.63
CA ASP A 216 -2.25 -13.97 8.26
C ASP A 216 -2.84 -12.90 7.32
N TYR A 217 -2.28 -12.74 6.12
CA TYR A 217 -2.83 -11.88 5.09
C TYR A 217 -2.61 -12.50 3.71
N ALA A 218 -3.52 -12.18 2.80
CA ALA A 218 -3.51 -12.60 1.43
C ALA A 218 -2.72 -11.62 0.57
N TRP A 219 -1.80 -12.13 -0.25
CA TRP A 219 -1.14 -11.36 -1.29
C TRP A 219 -0.79 -12.24 -2.48
N ASN A 220 -1.07 -11.78 -3.69
CA ASN A 220 -0.58 -12.42 -4.92
C ASN A 220 -0.96 -13.91 -5.02
N GLY A 221 -2.21 -14.25 -4.70
CA GLY A 221 -2.74 -15.61 -4.71
C GLY A 221 -2.12 -16.56 -3.68
N LYS A 222 -1.46 -16.03 -2.65
CA LYS A 222 -0.83 -16.80 -1.57
C LYS A 222 -1.18 -16.22 -0.20
N LEU A 223 -1.07 -17.06 0.82
CA LEU A 223 -1.22 -16.67 2.22
C LEU A 223 0.16 -16.40 2.84
N TYR A 224 0.28 -15.27 3.52
CA TYR A 224 1.47 -14.84 4.22
C TYR A 224 1.16 -14.61 5.69
N GLU A 225 2.18 -14.68 6.53
CA GLU A 225 2.12 -14.30 7.93
C GLU A 225 2.92 -13.01 8.14
N LEU A 226 2.30 -12.01 8.75
CA LEU A 226 2.94 -10.82 9.27
C LEU A 226 3.15 -11.00 10.77
N ARG A 227 4.41 -10.95 11.24
CA ARG A 227 4.76 -10.88 12.66
C ARG A 227 5.46 -9.58 12.96
N VAL A 228 5.04 -8.89 14.01
CA VAL A 228 5.66 -7.62 14.42
C VAL A 228 5.93 -7.57 15.92
N GLU A 229 6.99 -6.85 16.26
CA GLU A 229 7.33 -6.43 17.62
C GLU A 229 7.53 -4.91 17.66
N LYS A 230 6.93 -4.26 18.66
CA LYS A 230 6.96 -2.81 18.84
C LYS A 230 7.63 -2.43 20.14
N ASN A 231 8.50 -1.44 20.06
CA ASN A 231 9.20 -0.87 21.20
C ASN A 231 9.22 0.65 21.08
N ARG A 232 9.17 1.34 22.21
CA ARG A 232 9.37 2.79 22.26
C ARG A 232 10.87 3.08 22.22
N GLU A 233 11.30 3.95 21.32
CA GLU A 233 12.66 4.49 21.29
C GLU A 233 12.84 5.56 22.38
N LYS A 234 14.09 5.87 22.73
CA LYS A 234 14.41 6.94 23.70
C LYS A 234 13.86 8.31 23.28
N SER A 235 13.68 8.52 21.97
CA SER A 235 13.06 9.72 21.39
C SER A 235 11.55 9.81 21.60
N GLY A 236 10.91 8.76 22.14
CA GLY A 236 9.46 8.67 22.28
C GLY A 236 8.73 8.13 21.04
N GLN A 237 9.44 7.92 19.94
CA GLN A 237 8.92 7.34 18.70
C GLN A 237 8.72 5.82 18.84
N TRP A 238 7.74 5.24 18.13
CA TRP A 238 7.63 3.78 18.02
C TRP A 238 8.60 3.25 16.98
N ARG A 239 9.28 2.16 17.33
CA ARG A 239 9.97 1.29 16.37
C ARG A 239 9.25 -0.04 16.27
N LEU A 240 8.77 -0.35 15.08
CA LEU A 240 8.22 -1.65 14.71
C LEU A 240 9.28 -2.47 13.98
N LYS A 241 9.55 -3.68 14.45
CA LYS A 241 10.31 -4.71 13.72
C LYS A 241 9.31 -5.71 13.16
N GLY A 242 9.30 -5.89 11.84
CA GLY A 242 8.38 -6.77 11.16
C GLY A 242 9.08 -7.88 10.40
N ARG A 243 8.40 -9.00 10.25
CA ARG A 243 8.79 -10.11 9.37
C ARG A 243 7.57 -10.57 8.60
N VAL A 244 7.73 -10.73 7.28
CA VAL A 244 6.75 -11.34 6.39
C VAL A 244 7.28 -12.66 5.86
N ALA A 245 6.46 -13.70 5.87
CA ALA A 245 6.81 -15.00 5.31
C ALA A 245 5.59 -15.61 4.64
N GLU A 246 5.78 -16.29 3.51
CA GLU A 246 4.74 -17.15 2.97
C GLU A 246 4.42 -18.24 4.00
N ARG A 247 3.14 -18.54 4.23
CA ARG A 247 2.73 -19.50 5.26
C ARG A 247 3.34 -20.87 4.98
N GLY A 248 4.08 -21.40 5.97
CA GLY A 248 4.80 -22.67 5.85
C GLY A 248 6.21 -22.57 5.24
N ALA A 249 6.64 -21.39 4.77
CA ALA A 249 8.01 -21.18 4.30
C ALA A 249 9.01 -21.04 5.45
N LYS A 250 10.23 -21.57 5.27
CA LYS A 250 11.34 -21.42 6.23
C LYS A 250 12.00 -20.03 6.19
N GLY A 251 11.77 -19.26 5.13
CA GLY A 251 12.34 -17.94 4.89
C GLY A 251 11.31 -16.81 5.00
N GLY A 252 11.79 -15.57 5.07
CA GLY A 252 10.93 -14.39 5.08
C GLY A 252 11.73 -13.10 4.90
N ALA A 253 11.05 -12.00 4.61
CA ALA A 253 11.66 -10.68 4.53
C ALA A 253 11.46 -9.94 5.86
N ALA A 254 12.53 -9.32 6.37
CA ALA A 254 12.47 -8.48 7.56
C ALA A 254 12.44 -7.00 7.16
N PHE A 255 11.72 -6.21 7.95
CA PHE A 255 11.65 -4.77 7.78
C PHE A 255 11.54 -4.08 9.14
N ARG A 256 11.81 -2.79 9.15
CA ARG A 256 11.71 -1.93 10.32
C ARG A 256 11.01 -0.63 9.94
N LEU A 257 10.11 -0.19 10.80
CA LEU A 257 9.40 1.09 10.66
C LEU A 257 9.61 1.92 11.91
N TRP A 258 9.67 3.21 11.71
CA TRP A 258 9.59 4.19 12.77
C TRP A 258 8.37 5.07 12.52
N TYR A 259 7.64 5.42 13.57
CA TYR A 259 6.46 6.29 13.45
C TYR A 259 6.12 6.92 14.79
N ASP A 260 5.50 8.09 14.73
CA ASP A 260 5.06 8.83 15.91
C ASP A 260 3.61 8.46 16.24
N ASP A 261 3.24 8.59 17.52
CA ASP A 261 1.83 8.54 17.88
C ASP A 261 1.13 9.79 17.33
N GLY A 262 -0.09 9.62 16.84
CA GLY A 262 -0.89 10.73 16.37
C GLY A 262 -2.37 10.36 16.25
N PRO A 263 -3.27 11.35 16.33
CA PRO A 263 -4.67 11.13 15.99
C PRO A 263 -4.79 10.83 14.50
N GLY A 264 -5.45 9.72 14.17
CA GLY A 264 -5.80 9.35 12.79
C GLY A 264 -4.80 8.43 12.08
N PRO A 265 -4.81 8.44 10.73
CA PRO A 265 -3.89 7.65 9.91
C PRO A 265 -2.42 7.91 10.25
N VAL A 266 -1.66 6.86 10.55
CA VAL A 266 -0.23 6.95 10.90
C VAL A 266 0.62 6.50 9.71
N LEU A 267 1.55 7.35 9.29
CA LEU A 267 2.56 7.02 8.28
C LEU A 267 3.94 6.86 8.92
N PRO A 268 4.78 5.91 8.45
CA PRO A 268 6.14 5.76 8.95
C PRO A 268 7.02 7.00 8.68
N SER A 269 7.84 7.41 9.63
CA SER A 269 8.86 8.46 9.45
C SER A 269 10.13 7.89 8.80
N LYS A 270 10.34 6.59 8.99
CA LYS A 270 11.41 5.82 8.36
C LYS A 270 10.96 4.40 8.10
N ILE A 271 11.40 3.85 6.97
CA ILE A 271 11.20 2.45 6.57
C ILE A 271 12.56 1.87 6.21
N GLU A 272 12.91 0.72 6.77
CA GLU A 272 14.11 -0.02 6.37
C GLU A 272 13.73 -1.46 6.02
N PHE A 273 14.32 -2.01 4.96
CA PHE A 273 14.20 -3.42 4.65
C PHE A 273 15.40 -3.93 3.87
N ASP A 274 15.61 -5.24 3.95
CA ASP A 274 16.65 -5.94 3.19
C ASP A 274 16.05 -6.35 1.85
N ALA A 275 16.30 -5.55 0.80
CA ALA A 275 15.81 -5.83 -0.54
C ALA A 275 16.45 -7.11 -1.11
N ARG A 276 17.73 -7.33 -0.78
CA ARG A 276 18.52 -8.54 -1.02
C ARG A 276 19.50 -8.73 0.13
N SER A 277 20.11 -9.92 0.21
CA SER A 277 21.15 -10.23 1.21
C SER A 277 22.33 -9.25 1.22
N PHE A 278 22.59 -8.59 0.09
CA PHE A 278 23.67 -7.62 -0.09
C PHE A 278 23.18 -6.17 -0.21
N LEU A 279 21.86 -5.90 -0.19
CA LEU A 279 21.30 -4.58 -0.44
C LEU A 279 20.23 -4.24 0.60
N LYS A 280 20.53 -3.23 1.41
CA LYS A 280 19.59 -2.63 2.35
C LYS A 280 19.09 -1.30 1.81
N LEU A 281 17.79 -1.09 1.92
CA LEU A 281 17.14 0.16 1.51
C LEU A 281 16.52 0.84 2.72
N SER A 282 16.65 2.17 2.76
CA SER A 282 16.00 3.02 3.75
C SER A 282 15.19 4.09 3.05
N PHE A 283 13.93 4.28 3.44
CA PHE A 283 13.10 5.40 3.03
C PHE A 283 12.95 6.33 4.22
N VAL A 284 13.54 7.51 4.16
CA VAL A 284 13.57 8.50 5.24
C VAL A 284 12.64 9.65 4.86
N ALA A 285 11.76 10.07 5.77
CA ALA A 285 10.82 11.16 5.52
C ALA A 285 11.57 12.43 5.08
N ALA A 286 11.15 13.01 3.96
CA ALA A 286 11.67 14.28 3.43
C ALA A 286 10.75 15.48 3.80
N GLY A 287 9.71 15.23 4.60
CA GLY A 287 8.66 16.17 4.99
C GLY A 287 7.28 15.51 5.02
N GLU A 288 6.34 16.07 5.78
CA GLU A 288 4.91 15.71 5.73
C GLU A 288 4.09 16.79 5.03
N GLU A 289 3.17 16.36 4.17
CA GLU A 289 2.17 17.21 3.56
C GLU A 289 0.78 16.71 4.03
N ALA A 290 -0.11 17.63 4.38
CA ALA A 290 -1.53 17.28 4.39
C ALA A 290 -1.91 16.85 2.96
N ALA A 291 -2.52 15.67 2.82
CA ALA A 291 -2.89 15.15 1.51
C ALA A 291 -4.09 15.90 0.94
#